data_AF-A0A420WTX1-F1
#
_entry.id   AF-A0A420WTX1-F1
#
_cell.length_a   1.000
_cell.length_b   1.000
_cell.length_c   1.000
_cell.angle_alpha   90.00
_cell.angle_beta   90.00
_cell.angle_gamma   90.00
#
_symmetry.space_group_name_H-M   'P 1'
#
loop_
_entity.id
_entity.type
_entity.pdbx_description
1 polymer ?
#
loop_
_entity_poly.entity_id
_entity_poly.type
_entity_poly.pdbx_seq_one_letter_code
_entity_poly.pdbx_strand_id
1 'polypeptide(L)'
;MGIRHQCAVAGVLATALTMLPLGAASARQNDSQGNSDRAVHPVIQEYGGVIPRSDDNTNQPDPDKTYHVIFDVFHGGDDPAKLNPQLDRLARAVNVFAAHGVDPDHLDFVAILHGDSTRSVMTEQAYQKRFGVANPDSDVIAALEQAGVQMEVCGQALSRRDISEEMVNSQVDVTPSSLVTLAMYGQKGYAYERF
;
A
#
# COMPACT_ATOMS: atom_id res chain seq x y z
N MET A 1 60.52 -27.70 -38.89
CA MET A 1 61.24 -27.34 -37.65
C MET A 1 60.23 -27.40 -36.51
N GLY A 2 60.27 -28.38 -35.59
CA GLY A 2 61.38 -28.64 -34.68
C GLY A 2 61.48 -27.44 -33.73
N ILE A 3 61.19 -27.54 -32.45
CA ILE A 3 62.11 -28.14 -31.47
C ILE A 3 61.38 -28.31 -30.13
N ARG A 4 61.59 -29.49 -29.53
CA ARG A 4 61.35 -29.80 -28.11
C ARG A 4 62.49 -29.21 -27.27
N HIS A 5 62.21 -28.63 -26.10
CA HIS A 5 63.11 -28.53 -24.93
C HIS A 5 62.20 -28.43 -23.69
N GLN A 6 62.01 -29.44 -22.83
CA GLN A 6 62.89 -30.12 -21.86
C GLN A 6 63.67 -29.22 -20.90
N CYS A 7 63.40 -29.47 -19.59
CA CYS A 7 64.29 -29.36 -18.43
C CYS A 7 64.71 -27.93 -18.01
N ALA A 8 64.94 -27.58 -16.74
CA ALA A 8 64.89 -28.25 -15.44
C ALA A 8 65.24 -27.20 -14.35
N VAL A 9 64.65 -27.35 -13.16
CA VAL A 9 65.30 -27.29 -11.83
C VAL A 9 65.74 -25.94 -11.19
N ALA A 10 65.40 -25.87 -9.89
CA ALA A 10 66.08 -25.24 -8.74
C ALA A 10 65.82 -23.79 -8.35
N GLY A 11 65.62 -23.61 -7.03
CA GLY A 11 65.82 -22.35 -6.29
C GLY A 11 64.59 -21.93 -5.49
N VAL A 12 64.30 -22.50 -4.31
CA VAL A 12 64.82 -22.09 -2.99
C VAL A 12 64.20 -20.78 -2.46
N LEU A 13 63.41 -20.97 -1.38
CA LEU A 13 63.04 -20.07 -0.29
C LEU A 13 62.50 -18.66 -0.59
N ALA A 14 61.22 -18.46 -0.27
CA ALA A 14 60.75 -17.18 0.25
C ALA A 14 59.57 -17.40 1.22
N THR A 15 59.89 -17.26 2.51
CA THR A 15 59.10 -16.60 3.57
C THR A 15 57.59 -16.82 3.61
N ALA A 16 57.17 -17.52 4.68
CA ALA A 16 55.81 -17.57 5.18
C ALA A 16 55.24 -16.15 5.39
N LEU A 17 54.28 -15.78 4.55
CA LEU A 17 53.39 -14.65 4.76
C LEU A 17 52.05 -15.23 5.22
N THR A 18 51.77 -15.06 6.50
CA THR A 18 50.51 -15.46 7.13
C THR A 18 49.34 -14.74 6.44
N MET A 19 48.58 -15.46 5.64
CA MET A 19 47.29 -15.02 5.13
C MET A 19 46.35 -14.80 6.33
N LEU A 20 46.06 -13.53 6.64
CA LEU A 20 44.85 -13.21 7.39
C LEU A 20 43.65 -13.59 6.52
N PRO A 21 42.68 -14.37 7.01
CA PRO A 21 41.48 -14.64 6.25
C PRO A 21 40.72 -13.31 6.12
N LEU A 22 40.45 -12.92 4.87
CA LEU A 22 39.39 -11.96 4.55
C LEU A 22 38.12 -12.45 5.25
N GLY A 23 37.69 -11.74 6.28
CA GLY A 23 36.36 -11.92 6.83
C GLY A 23 35.37 -11.65 5.71
N ALA A 24 34.65 -12.69 5.27
CA ALA A 24 33.50 -12.53 4.42
C ALA A 24 32.47 -11.70 5.20
N ALA A 25 32.32 -10.44 4.80
CA ALA A 25 31.14 -9.68 5.16
C ALA A 25 29.95 -10.41 4.54
N SER A 26 29.22 -11.19 5.33
CA SER A 26 27.90 -11.65 4.95
C SER A 26 27.05 -10.41 4.72
N ALA A 27 26.87 -10.05 3.45
CA ALA A 27 25.78 -9.20 3.05
C ALA A 27 24.51 -9.89 3.55
N ARG A 28 23.79 -9.26 4.49
CA ARG A 28 22.41 -9.64 4.78
C ARG A 28 21.66 -9.55 3.47
N GLN A 29 21.31 -10.72 2.92
CA GLN A 29 20.33 -10.78 1.84
C GLN A 29 19.04 -10.20 2.41
N ASN A 30 18.54 -9.19 1.73
CA ASN A 30 17.34 -8.48 2.09
C ASN A 30 16.17 -9.42 1.77
N ASP A 31 15.59 -10.06 2.80
CA ASP A 31 14.47 -11.01 2.71
C ASP A 31 13.14 -10.36 2.25
N SER A 32 13.20 -9.24 1.53
CA SER A 32 12.02 -8.52 1.03
C SER A 32 11.33 -9.23 -0.13
N GLN A 33 11.92 -10.28 -0.71
CA GLN A 33 11.34 -11.05 -1.82
C GLN A 33 10.49 -12.26 -1.38
N GLY A 34 10.60 -12.73 -0.13
CA GLY A 34 9.91 -13.95 0.31
C GLY A 34 8.46 -13.75 0.79
N ASN A 35 8.02 -12.51 1.00
CA ASN A 35 6.73 -12.21 1.63
C ASN A 35 5.64 -11.78 0.64
N SER A 36 6.01 -11.23 -0.52
CA SER A 36 5.08 -10.85 -1.60
C SER A 36 4.44 -12.07 -2.27
N ASP A 37 5.21 -13.15 -2.46
CA ASP A 37 4.76 -14.38 -3.14
C ASP A 37 3.70 -15.16 -2.35
N ARG A 38 3.42 -14.75 -1.11
CA ARG A 38 2.43 -15.35 -0.21
C ARG A 38 1.19 -14.49 0.01
N ALA A 39 1.16 -13.29 -0.54
CA ALA A 39 0.03 -12.38 -0.36
C ALA A 39 -1.18 -12.89 -1.15
N VAL A 40 -2.36 -12.84 -0.53
CA VAL A 40 -3.65 -13.15 -1.15
C VAL A 40 -4.54 -11.92 -1.21
N HIS A 41 -5.44 -11.91 -2.20
CA HIS A 41 -6.34 -10.79 -2.52
C HIS A 41 -7.77 -11.33 -2.71
N PRO A 42 -8.50 -11.64 -1.64
CA PRO A 42 -9.81 -12.30 -1.74
C PRO A 42 -10.89 -11.43 -2.41
N VAL A 43 -10.84 -10.10 -2.28
CA VAL A 43 -11.88 -9.18 -2.76
C VAL A 43 -11.28 -8.13 -3.69
N ILE A 44 -10.45 -7.23 -3.14
CA ILE A 44 -9.76 -6.21 -3.91
C ILE A 44 -8.55 -6.86 -4.57
N GLN A 45 -8.66 -7.19 -5.85
CA GLN A 45 -7.56 -7.77 -6.63
C GLN A 45 -6.41 -6.76 -6.76
N GLU A 46 -5.16 -7.24 -6.87
CA GLU A 46 -3.93 -6.45 -7.05
C GLU A 46 -3.54 -5.48 -5.92
N TYR A 47 -4.46 -5.13 -5.01
CA TYR A 47 -4.23 -4.18 -3.92
C TYR A 47 -4.49 -4.79 -2.55
N GLY A 48 -3.75 -4.32 -1.54
CA GLY A 48 -4.06 -4.67 -0.17
C GLY A 48 -3.79 -6.13 0.18
N GLY A 49 -2.64 -6.64 -0.26
CA GLY A 49 -2.25 -8.03 -0.04
C GLY A 49 -2.28 -8.46 1.42
N VAL A 50 -2.93 -9.60 1.67
CA VAL A 50 -3.02 -10.21 3.00
C VAL A 50 -2.03 -11.35 3.07
N ILE A 51 -1.19 -11.35 4.11
CA ILE A 51 -0.34 -12.51 4.41
C ILE A 51 -1.11 -13.39 5.39
N PRO A 52 -1.53 -14.60 4.98
CA PRO A 52 -2.30 -15.48 5.86
C PRO A 52 -1.54 -15.77 7.15
N ARG A 53 -2.25 -15.74 8.28
CA ARG A 53 -1.76 -16.16 9.60
C ARG A 53 -2.56 -17.38 10.07
N SER A 54 -2.15 -17.97 11.19
CA SER A 54 -2.90 -19.05 11.81
C SER A 54 -4.24 -18.56 12.35
N ASP A 55 -5.25 -19.43 12.35
CA ASP A 55 -6.61 -19.13 12.81
C ASP A 55 -6.76 -19.20 14.34
N ASP A 56 -5.66 -19.23 15.10
CA ASP A 56 -5.62 -19.24 16.57
C ASP A 56 -5.38 -17.83 17.17
N ASN A 57 -5.44 -16.79 16.34
CA ASN A 57 -5.31 -15.40 16.79
C ASN A 57 -6.54 -14.96 17.60
N THR A 58 -6.35 -13.99 18.49
CA THR A 58 -7.44 -13.34 19.23
C THR A 58 -8.09 -12.23 18.39
N ASN A 59 -9.31 -11.82 18.75
CA ASN A 59 -10.07 -10.73 18.10
C ASN A 59 -10.31 -10.95 16.59
N GLN A 60 -10.65 -12.17 16.19
CA GLN A 60 -11.04 -12.44 14.81
C GLN A 60 -12.38 -11.79 14.48
N PRO A 61 -12.58 -11.30 13.25
CA PRO A 61 -13.88 -10.89 12.77
C PRO A 61 -14.89 -12.05 12.87
N ASP A 62 -16.11 -11.73 13.29
CA ASP A 62 -17.27 -12.61 13.30
C ASP A 62 -17.97 -12.45 11.94
N PRO A 63 -18.03 -13.50 11.09
CA PRO A 63 -18.68 -13.47 9.77
C PRO A 63 -20.13 -12.96 9.77
N ASP A 64 -20.85 -13.16 10.89
CA ASP A 64 -22.26 -12.81 11.03
C ASP A 64 -22.50 -11.35 11.48
N LYS A 65 -21.42 -10.55 11.66
CA LYS A 65 -21.50 -9.15 12.08
C LYS A 65 -21.29 -8.18 10.93
N THR A 66 -22.01 -7.07 11.01
CA THR A 66 -21.73 -5.86 10.21
C THR A 66 -20.71 -4.99 10.91
N TYR A 67 -19.72 -4.52 10.16
CA TYR A 67 -18.64 -3.68 10.66
C TYR A 67 -18.77 -2.26 10.11
N HIS A 68 -19.04 -1.30 11.00
CA HIS A 68 -19.12 0.13 10.67
C HIS A 68 -17.79 0.80 11.00
N VAL A 69 -17.02 1.18 9.98
CA VAL A 69 -15.69 1.78 10.18
C VAL A 69 -15.50 2.97 9.25
N ILE A 70 -15.08 4.10 9.81
CA ILE A 70 -14.60 5.25 9.04
C ILE A 70 -13.07 5.32 9.10
N PHE A 71 -12.46 5.33 7.93
CA PHE A 71 -11.03 5.43 7.72
C PHE A 71 -10.63 6.87 7.39
N ASP A 72 -9.79 7.45 8.25
CA ASP A 72 -9.16 8.75 8.06
C ASP A 72 -7.88 8.59 7.24
N VAL A 73 -8.01 8.86 5.94
CA VAL A 73 -6.94 8.73 4.96
C VAL A 73 -6.29 10.10 4.77
N PHE A 74 -5.18 10.34 5.46
CA PHE A 74 -4.51 11.64 5.52
C PHE A 74 -3.25 11.75 4.66
N HIS A 75 -2.41 10.71 4.62
CA HIS A 75 -1.14 10.76 3.92
C HIS A 75 -1.29 10.30 2.46
N GLY A 76 -0.61 10.98 1.55
CA GLY A 76 -0.62 10.67 0.11
C GLY A 76 0.57 9.84 -0.37
N GLY A 77 1.55 9.58 0.49
CA GLY A 77 2.89 9.15 0.08
C GLY A 77 3.74 10.29 -0.50
N ASP A 78 5.03 10.03 -0.70
CA ASP A 78 6.00 11.04 -1.12
C ASP A 78 6.16 11.16 -2.65
N ASP A 79 5.87 10.08 -3.37
CA ASP A 79 6.08 9.96 -4.82
C ASP A 79 4.72 9.97 -5.54
N PRO A 80 4.40 11.00 -6.35
CA PRO A 80 3.14 11.08 -7.07
C PRO A 80 3.02 10.04 -8.20
N ALA A 81 4.11 9.36 -8.58
CA ALA A 81 4.05 8.28 -9.58
C ALA A 81 3.75 6.91 -8.94
N LYS A 82 3.57 6.84 -7.62
CA LYS A 82 3.31 5.60 -6.89
C LYS A 82 1.96 5.64 -6.19
N LEU A 83 1.38 4.44 -6.07
CA LEU A 83 0.16 4.20 -5.31
C LEU A 83 0.27 4.81 -3.91
N ASN A 84 -0.80 5.49 -3.48
CA ASN A 84 -0.94 5.97 -2.14
C ASN A 84 -0.94 4.76 -1.16
N PRO A 85 0.05 4.65 -0.26
CA PRO A 85 0.16 3.50 0.64
C PRO A 85 -1.02 3.36 1.61
N GLN A 86 -1.78 4.42 1.86
CA GLN A 86 -2.97 4.37 2.70
C GLN A 86 -4.18 3.80 1.97
N LEU A 87 -4.27 3.98 0.64
CA LEU A 87 -5.29 3.31 -0.17
C LEU A 87 -5.00 1.82 -0.31
N ASP A 88 -3.72 1.44 -0.47
CA ASP A 88 -3.32 0.02 -0.37
C ASP A 88 -3.69 -0.58 0.99
N ARG A 89 -3.46 0.17 2.08
CA ARG A 89 -3.84 -0.26 3.42
C ARG A 89 -5.36 -0.37 3.60
N LEU A 90 -6.14 0.52 3.00
CA LEU A 90 -7.60 0.44 3.00
C LEU A 90 -8.09 -0.82 2.26
N ALA A 91 -7.55 -1.09 1.07
CA ALA A 91 -7.82 -2.33 0.34
C ALA A 91 -7.45 -3.56 1.19
N ARG A 92 -6.34 -3.48 1.94
CA ARG A 92 -5.94 -4.55 2.86
C ARG A 92 -6.94 -4.73 4.00
N ALA A 93 -7.56 -3.66 4.51
CA ALA A 93 -8.59 -3.80 5.53
C ALA A 93 -9.76 -4.64 5.00
N VAL A 94 -10.31 -4.31 3.82
CA VAL A 94 -11.36 -5.10 3.15
C VAL A 94 -10.93 -6.56 2.99
N ASN A 95 -9.75 -6.78 2.41
CA ASN A 95 -9.24 -8.12 2.17
C ASN A 95 -8.98 -8.93 3.46
N VAL A 96 -8.56 -8.28 4.56
CA VAL A 96 -8.38 -8.96 5.86
C VAL A 96 -9.70 -9.44 6.42
N PHE A 97 -10.75 -8.62 6.39
CA PHE A 97 -12.09 -9.04 6.84
C PHE A 97 -12.62 -10.20 5.99
N ALA A 98 -12.50 -10.10 4.67
CA ALA A 98 -12.92 -11.15 3.75
C ALA A 98 -12.12 -12.46 3.90
N ALA A 99 -10.81 -12.36 4.18
CA ALA A 99 -9.99 -13.53 4.48
C ALA A 99 -10.44 -14.27 5.75
N HIS A 100 -11.16 -13.61 6.66
CA HIS A 100 -11.78 -14.21 7.85
C HIS A 100 -13.26 -14.54 7.65
N GLY A 101 -13.75 -14.55 6.40
CA GLY A 101 -15.08 -15.01 6.05
C GLY A 101 -16.19 -13.97 6.18
N VAL A 102 -15.87 -12.70 6.46
CA VAL A 102 -16.86 -11.61 6.43
C VAL A 102 -17.16 -11.25 4.98
N ASP A 103 -18.43 -11.36 4.60
CA ASP A 103 -18.88 -10.93 3.27
C ASP A 103 -18.66 -9.41 3.09
N PRO A 104 -18.15 -8.92 1.94
CA PRO A 104 -18.04 -7.48 1.67
C PRO A 104 -19.33 -6.69 1.93
N ASP A 105 -20.51 -7.29 1.72
CA ASP A 105 -21.80 -6.64 1.99
C ASP A 105 -22.03 -6.36 3.49
N HIS A 106 -21.24 -6.97 4.38
CA HIS A 106 -21.23 -6.70 5.82
C HIS A 106 -20.20 -5.65 6.24
N LEU A 107 -19.41 -5.10 5.30
CA LEU A 107 -18.40 -4.08 5.55
C LEU A 107 -18.96 -2.70 5.19
N ASP A 108 -19.61 -2.05 6.16
CA ASP A 108 -20.04 -0.65 6.05
C ASP A 108 -18.85 0.27 6.31
N PHE A 109 -17.98 0.32 5.30
CA PHE A 109 -16.71 1.02 5.33
C PHE A 109 -16.81 2.34 4.59
N VAL A 110 -16.30 3.39 5.22
CA VAL A 110 -16.24 4.73 4.66
C VAL A 110 -14.81 5.22 4.72
N ALA A 111 -14.30 5.81 3.65
CA ALA A 111 -12.98 6.42 3.63
C ALA A 111 -13.10 7.91 3.36
N ILE A 112 -12.58 8.74 4.27
CA ILE A 112 -12.54 10.19 4.09
C ILE A 112 -11.12 10.64 3.79
N LEU A 113 -10.89 11.05 2.54
CA LEU A 113 -9.60 11.55 2.06
C LEU A 113 -9.46 13.04 2.36
N HIS A 114 -8.33 13.42 2.95
CA HIS A 114 -7.96 14.81 3.20
C HIS A 114 -6.46 14.94 3.46
N GLY A 115 -5.97 16.14 3.71
CA GLY A 115 -4.52 16.33 3.84
C GLY A 115 -3.82 15.97 2.54
N ASP A 116 -2.71 15.25 2.61
CA ASP A 116 -1.87 14.98 1.44
C ASP A 116 -2.43 13.89 0.53
N SER A 117 -3.36 13.09 1.03
CA SER A 117 -4.12 12.11 0.22
C SER A 117 -5.12 12.77 -0.73
N THR A 118 -5.45 14.06 -0.56
CA THR A 118 -6.44 14.76 -1.39
C THR A 118 -6.14 14.68 -2.88
N ARG A 119 -4.86 14.56 -3.28
CA ARG A 119 -4.51 14.41 -4.71
C ARG A 119 -4.97 13.08 -5.31
N SER A 120 -5.13 12.04 -4.49
CA SER A 120 -5.50 10.69 -4.94
C SER A 120 -6.88 10.67 -5.61
N VAL A 121 -7.78 11.56 -5.21
CA VAL A 121 -9.15 11.61 -5.76
C VAL A 121 -9.25 12.35 -7.09
N MET A 122 -8.15 12.91 -7.60
CA MET A 122 -8.21 13.68 -8.83
C MET A 122 -8.51 12.77 -10.04
N THR A 123 -9.23 13.28 -11.03
CA THR A 123 -9.39 12.59 -12.31
C THR A 123 -8.03 12.39 -12.98
N GLU A 124 -7.93 11.36 -13.83
CA GLU A 124 -6.73 11.05 -14.60
C GLU A 124 -6.19 12.29 -15.36
N GLN A 125 -7.10 13.03 -16.03
CA GLN A 125 -6.74 14.24 -16.76
C GLN A 125 -6.15 15.33 -15.84
N ALA A 126 -6.77 15.57 -14.68
CA ALA A 126 -6.32 16.59 -13.75
C ALA A 126 -4.99 16.20 -13.09
N TYR A 127 -4.81 14.92 -12.74
CA TYR A 127 -3.59 14.39 -12.15
C TYR A 127 -2.42 14.47 -13.14
N GLN A 128 -2.61 14.00 -14.37
CA GLN A 128 -1.61 14.07 -15.44
C GLN A 128 -1.19 15.52 -15.72
N LYS A 129 -2.14 16.46 -15.74
CA LYS A 129 -1.83 17.88 -15.90
C LYS A 129 -1.02 18.44 -14.74
N ARG A 130 -1.27 17.99 -13.51
CA ARG A 130 -0.65 18.51 -12.30
C ARG A 130 0.73 17.91 -12.02
N PHE A 131 0.90 16.62 -12.24
CA PHE A 131 2.09 15.86 -11.84
C PHE A 131 2.88 15.28 -13.01
N GLY A 132 2.34 15.34 -14.24
CA GLY A 132 3.00 14.81 -15.43
C GLY A 132 3.02 13.28 -15.52
N VAL A 133 2.30 12.60 -14.63
CA VAL A 133 2.16 11.14 -14.57
C VAL A 133 0.69 10.76 -14.44
N ALA A 134 0.35 9.53 -14.83
CA ALA A 134 -0.99 8.99 -14.64
C ALA A 134 -1.36 8.96 -13.16
N ASN A 135 -2.65 9.05 -12.82
CA ASN A 135 -3.08 8.93 -11.42
C ASN A 135 -2.92 7.47 -10.97
N PRO A 136 -1.95 7.15 -10.09
CA PRO A 136 -1.73 5.77 -9.65
C PRO A 136 -2.86 5.23 -8.74
N ASP A 137 -3.77 6.10 -8.30
CA ASP A 137 -4.81 5.78 -7.32
C ASP A 137 -6.19 5.51 -7.94
N SER A 138 -6.39 5.79 -9.24
CA SER A 138 -7.72 5.67 -9.86
C SER A 138 -8.26 4.24 -9.82
N ASP A 139 -7.42 3.26 -10.13
CA ASP A 139 -7.83 1.86 -10.19
C ASP A 139 -8.16 1.28 -8.81
N VAL A 140 -7.40 1.64 -7.76
CA VAL A 140 -7.72 1.19 -6.39
C VAL A 140 -8.98 1.86 -5.84
N ILE A 141 -9.22 3.14 -6.16
CA ILE A 141 -10.46 3.84 -5.77
C ILE A 141 -11.66 3.14 -6.41
N ALA A 142 -11.56 2.80 -7.70
CA ALA A 142 -12.62 2.08 -8.39
C ALA A 142 -12.86 0.69 -7.80
N ALA A 143 -11.81 -0.06 -7.48
CA ALA A 143 -11.92 -1.37 -6.88
C ALA A 143 -12.52 -1.33 -5.47
N LEU A 144 -12.17 -0.31 -4.67
CA LEU A 144 -12.73 -0.09 -3.34
C LEU A 144 -14.23 0.25 -3.39
N GLU A 145 -14.62 1.15 -4.28
CA GLU A 145 -16.03 1.50 -4.49
C GLU A 145 -16.84 0.29 -4.96
N GLN A 146 -16.30 -0.48 -5.92
CA GLN A 146 -16.94 -1.71 -6.39
C GLN A 146 -17.11 -2.76 -5.29
N ALA A 147 -16.26 -2.76 -4.27
CA ALA A 147 -16.39 -3.62 -3.10
C ALA A 147 -17.28 -3.05 -1.98
N GLY A 148 -17.97 -1.93 -2.24
CA GLY A 148 -18.93 -1.32 -1.32
C GLY A 148 -18.33 -0.28 -0.36
N VAL A 149 -17.05 0.06 -0.49
CA VAL A 149 -16.44 1.12 0.34
C VAL A 149 -16.92 2.49 -0.15
N GLN A 150 -17.56 3.27 0.72
CA GLN A 150 -17.94 4.63 0.39
C GLN A 150 -16.71 5.55 0.42
N MET A 151 -16.39 6.12 -0.74
CA MET A 151 -15.24 7.00 -0.90
C MET A 151 -15.69 8.46 -0.79
N GLU A 152 -15.12 9.21 0.15
CA GLU A 152 -15.43 10.61 0.40
C GLU A 152 -14.15 11.46 0.39
N VAL A 153 -14.27 12.76 0.06
CA VAL A 153 -13.17 13.73 0.14
C VAL A 153 -13.58 15.00 0.87
N CYS A 154 -12.64 15.58 1.61
CA CYS A 154 -12.80 16.84 2.32
C CYS A 154 -12.82 18.04 1.36
N GLY A 155 -13.97 18.70 1.22
CA GLY A 155 -14.16 19.90 0.38
C GLY A 155 -13.23 21.05 0.75
N GLN A 156 -12.98 21.30 2.03
CA GLN A 156 -11.97 22.29 2.45
C GLN A 156 -10.55 21.92 2.00
N ALA A 157 -10.21 20.63 1.96
CA ALA A 157 -8.90 20.19 1.50
C ALA A 157 -8.74 20.36 -0.01
N LEU A 158 -9.82 20.13 -0.78
CA LEU A 158 -9.90 20.42 -2.21
C LEU A 158 -9.67 21.92 -2.48
N SER A 159 -10.43 22.80 -1.80
CA SER A 159 -10.28 24.25 -1.94
C SER A 159 -8.87 24.74 -1.63
N ARG A 160 -8.26 24.24 -0.54
CA ARG A 160 -6.90 24.65 -0.15
C ARG A 160 -5.80 24.15 -1.09
N ARG A 161 -6.12 23.22 -1.99
CA ARG A 161 -5.20 22.64 -2.98
C ARG A 161 -5.57 23.03 -4.40
N ASP A 162 -6.49 23.97 -4.60
CA ASP A 162 -6.94 24.40 -5.93
C ASP A 162 -7.41 23.22 -6.79
N ILE A 163 -8.15 22.29 -6.18
CA ILE A 163 -8.83 21.19 -6.87
C ILE A 163 -10.31 21.54 -6.89
N SER A 164 -10.86 21.76 -8.06
CA SER A 164 -12.29 22.00 -8.25
C SER A 164 -13.07 20.68 -8.35
N GLU A 165 -14.39 20.73 -8.19
CA GLU A 165 -15.23 19.54 -8.15
C GLU A 165 -15.16 18.74 -9.46
N GLU A 166 -15.05 19.39 -10.62
CA GLU A 166 -14.88 18.70 -11.92
C GLU A 166 -13.55 17.96 -12.07
N MET A 167 -12.57 18.27 -11.20
CA MET A 167 -11.30 17.55 -11.13
C MET A 167 -11.37 16.35 -10.20
N VAL A 168 -12.48 16.09 -9.50
CA VAL A 168 -12.64 14.94 -8.61
C VAL A 168 -13.20 13.74 -9.38
N ASN A 169 -12.67 12.55 -9.12
CA ASN A 169 -13.19 11.29 -9.64
C ASN A 169 -14.66 11.14 -9.23
N SER A 170 -15.53 10.81 -10.18
CA SER A 170 -16.98 10.68 -9.97
C SER A 170 -17.38 9.56 -8.99
N GLN A 171 -16.46 8.66 -8.65
CA GLN A 171 -16.66 7.63 -7.62
C GLN A 171 -16.42 8.15 -6.19
N VAL A 172 -16.06 9.42 -6.02
CA VAL A 172 -15.74 10.02 -4.72
C VAL A 172 -16.70 11.16 -4.41
N ASP A 173 -17.42 11.03 -3.31
CA ASP A 173 -18.34 12.06 -2.83
C ASP A 173 -17.59 13.22 -2.17
N VAL A 174 -17.95 14.46 -2.51
CA VAL A 174 -17.40 15.65 -1.86
C VAL A 174 -18.22 15.99 -0.62
N THR A 175 -17.58 15.99 0.55
CA THR A 175 -18.18 16.40 1.83
C THR A 175 -17.72 17.80 2.24
N PRO A 176 -18.44 18.52 3.13
CA PRO A 176 -18.03 19.87 3.53
C PRO A 176 -16.62 19.92 4.14
N SER A 177 -16.27 18.97 5.01
CA SER A 177 -14.91 18.80 5.55
C SER A 177 -14.76 17.47 6.27
N SER A 178 -13.54 16.91 6.29
CA SER A 178 -13.21 15.74 7.11
C SER A 178 -13.50 15.95 8.60
N LEU A 179 -13.36 17.17 9.12
CA LEU A 179 -13.63 17.50 10.52
C LEU A 179 -15.09 17.19 10.93
N VAL A 180 -16.05 17.60 10.11
CA VAL A 180 -17.47 17.37 10.37
C VAL A 180 -17.87 15.94 10.01
N THR A 181 -17.36 15.42 8.88
CA THR A 181 -17.61 14.05 8.44
C THR A 181 -17.23 13.03 9.50
N LEU A 182 -15.99 13.10 10.03
CA LEU A 182 -15.51 12.20 11.08
C LEU A 182 -16.38 12.28 12.35
N ALA A 183 -16.75 13.49 12.77
CA ALA A 183 -17.64 13.67 13.92
C ALA A 183 -19.02 13.04 13.66
N MET A 184 -19.54 13.15 12.44
CA MET A 184 -20.86 12.65 12.09
C MET A 184 -20.90 11.12 12.02
N TYR A 185 -19.89 10.47 11.44
CA TYR A 185 -19.78 9.01 11.48
C TYR A 185 -19.54 8.48 12.90
N GLY A 186 -18.76 9.19 13.71
CA GLY A 186 -18.63 8.87 15.14
C GLY A 186 -19.99 8.89 15.87
N GLN A 187 -20.85 9.88 15.60
CA GLN A 187 -22.21 9.92 16.17
C GLN A 187 -23.11 8.78 15.66
N LYS A 188 -22.87 8.28 14.45
CA LYS A 188 -23.55 7.10 13.89
C LYS A 188 -23.03 5.77 14.47
N GLY A 189 -22.00 5.81 15.32
CA GLY A 189 -21.44 4.62 15.95
C GLY A 189 -20.34 3.91 15.15
N TYR A 190 -19.76 4.57 14.15
CA TYR A 190 -18.64 4.00 13.39
C TYR A 190 -17.37 3.98 14.24
N ALA A 191 -16.62 2.89 14.16
CA ALA A 191 -15.25 2.86 14.65
C ALA A 191 -14.38 3.81 13.82
N TYR A 192 -13.45 4.49 14.47
CA TYR A 192 -12.51 5.40 13.83
C TYR A 192 -11.15 4.72 13.67
N GLU A 193 -10.66 4.65 12.44
CA GLU A 193 -9.33 4.15 12.11
C GLU A 193 -8.54 5.22 11.36
N ARG A 194 -7.33 5.53 11.84
CA ARG A 194 -6.43 6.49 11.17
C ARG A 194 -5.24 5.76 10.56
N PHE A 195 -4.93 6.10 9.32
CA PHE A 195 -3.75 5.59 8.64
C PHE A 195 -2.56 6.52 8.72
#